data_AF-A0A2M8QHQ5-F1
#
_entry.id   AF-A0A2M8QHQ5-F1
#
_cell.length_a   1.000
_cell.length_b   1.000
_cell.length_c   1.000
_cell.angle_alpha   90.00
_cell.angle_beta   90.00
_cell.angle_gamma   90.00
#
_symmetry.space_group_name_H-M   'P 1'
#
loop_
_entity.id
_entity.type
_entity.pdbx_description
1 polymer ?
#
loop_
_entity_poly.entity_id
_entity_poly.type
_entity_poly.pdbx_seq_one_letter_code
_entity_poly.pdbx_strand_id
1 'polypeptide(L)' 'MNLALDRLLRKVARDASLLDGLDADTARGGIEEGDIAALLARDLPALSARGAHPLLIMQFAGALHIEAMASLRREG' A
#
# COMPACT_ATOMS: atom_id res chain seq x y z
N MET A 1 1.38 -11.84 7.31
CA MET A 1 2.03 -10.52 7.51
C MET A 1 3.15 -10.40 6.49
N ASN A 2 2.99 -9.53 5.50
CA ASN A 2 3.89 -9.38 4.36
C ASN A 2 4.95 -8.30 4.67
N LEU A 3 6.12 -8.72 5.15
CA LEU A 3 7.18 -7.81 5.60
C LEU A 3 7.78 -6.94 4.49
N ALA A 4 7.74 -7.40 3.24
CA ALA A 4 8.25 -6.64 2.10
C ALA A 4 7.29 -5.49 1.77
N LEU A 5 5.99 -5.79 1.69
CA LEU A 5 4.93 -4.79 1.52
C LEU A 5 4.88 -3.80 2.68
N ASP A 6 5.04 -4.27 3.92
CA ASP A 6 5.09 -3.40 5.11
C ASP A 6 6.24 -2.38 5.03
N ARG A 7 7.43 -2.82 4.58
CA ARG A 7 8.57 -1.93 4.37
C ARG A 7 8.29 -0.90 3.27
N LEU A 8 7.62 -1.31 2.19
CA LEU A 8 7.26 -0.42 1.10
C LEU A 8 6.25 0.63 1.56
N LEU A 9 5.16 0.22 2.21
CA LEU A 9 4.15 1.12 2.78
C LEU A 9 4.79 2.15 3.72
N ARG A 10 5.72 1.72 4.58
CA ARG A 10 6.43 2.64 5.48
C ARG A 10 7.30 3.65 4.73
N LYS A 11 7.96 3.26 3.64
CA LYS A 11 8.75 4.19 2.82
C LYS A 11 7.85 5.21 2.14
N VAL A 12 6.76 4.76 1.53
CA VAL A 12 5.83 5.63 0.80
C VAL A 12 5.04 6.54 1.74
N ALA A 13 4.66 6.06 2.92
CA ALA A 13 4.03 6.91 3.93
C ALA A 13 4.96 8.02 4.46
N ARG A 14 6.29 7.84 4.35
CA ARG A 14 7.28 8.88 4.69
C ARG A 14 7.57 9.81 3.52
N ASP A 15 7.49 9.30 2.30
CA ASP A 15 7.75 10.02 1.07
C ASP A 15 6.82 9.52 -0.04
N ALA A 16 5.73 10.25 -0.24
CA ALA A 16 4.70 9.90 -1.21
C ALA A 16 5.20 10.01 -2.66
N SER A 17 6.26 10.79 -2.93
CA SER A 17 6.83 10.93 -4.28
C SER A 17 7.44 9.63 -4.82
N LEU A 18 7.73 8.67 -3.93
CA LEU A 18 8.18 7.34 -4.31
C LEU A 18 7.15 6.56 -5.13
N LEU A 19 5.87 6.95 -5.11
CA LEU A 19 4.84 6.36 -5.98
C LEU A 19 5.11 6.64 -7.46
N ASP A 20 5.63 7.82 -7.79
CA ASP A 20 5.84 8.24 -9.18
C ASP A 20 6.97 7.45 -9.85
N GLY A 21 7.85 6.82 -9.05
CA GLY A 21 8.96 5.99 -9.51
C GLY A 21 8.76 4.49 -9.32
N LEU A 22 7.60 4.05 -8.83
CA LEU A 22 7.25 2.64 -8.71
C LEU A 22 6.67 2.14 -10.04
N ASP A 23 7.30 1.15 -10.65
CA ASP A 23 6.74 0.43 -11.78
C ASP A 23 6.24 -0.96 -11.34
N ALA A 24 5.21 -1.46 -12.02
CA ALA A 24 4.73 -2.82 -11.81
C ALA A 24 5.75 -3.86 -12.34
N ASP A 25 6.53 -3.49 -13.35
CA ASP A 25 7.49 -4.38 -14.03
C ASP A 25 8.74 -4.70 -13.18
N THR A 26 9.12 -3.84 -12.21
CA THR A 26 10.32 -4.05 -11.39
C THR A 26 9.95 -4.57 -10.00
N ALA A 27 9.45 -5.81 -9.95
CA ALA A 27 9.36 -6.60 -8.72
C ALA A 27 10.77 -6.76 -8.09
N ARG A 28 11.12 -5.88 -7.15
CA ARG A 28 12.41 -5.91 -6.42
C ARG A 28 12.21 -6.34 -4.98
N GLY A 29 13.03 -7.30 -4.54
CA GLY A 29 13.19 -7.62 -3.13
C GLY A 29 11.97 -8.27 -2.47
N GLY A 30 11.32 -9.20 -3.18
CA GLY A 30 10.21 -10.00 -2.62
C GLY A 30 8.86 -9.27 -2.55
N ILE A 31 8.72 -8.18 -3.32
CA ILE A 31 7.44 -7.50 -3.53
C ILE A 31 6.85 -8.05 -4.82
N GLU A 32 5.65 -8.59 -4.74
CA GLU A 32 4.95 -9.12 -5.91
C GLU A 32 4.39 -7.98 -6.76
N GLU A 33 4.26 -8.19 -8.07
CA GLU A 33 3.64 -7.22 -8.99
C GLU A 33 2.26 -6.77 -8.49
N GLY A 34 1.45 -7.70 -7.97
CA GLY A 34 0.14 -7.38 -7.43
C GLY A 34 0.18 -6.55 -6.13
N ASP A 35 1.26 -6.60 -5.35
CA ASP A 35 1.45 -5.71 -4.20
C ASP A 35 1.69 -4.28 -4.68
N ILE A 36 2.52 -4.13 -5.73
CA ILE A 36 2.81 -2.84 -6.36
C ILE A 36 1.53 -2.27 -6.99
N ALA A 37 0.78 -3.09 -7.72
CA ALA A 37 -0.48 -2.69 -8.33
C ALA A 37 -1.49 -2.18 -7.29
N ALA A 38 -1.67 -2.89 -6.17
CA ALA A 38 -2.54 -2.46 -5.08
C ALA A 38 -2.09 -1.13 -4.46
N LEU A 39 -0.78 -0.94 -4.31
CA LEU A 39 -0.20 0.28 -3.77
C LEU A 39 -0.38 1.49 -4.71
N LEU A 40 -0.10 1.32 -6.01
CA LEU A 40 -0.31 2.35 -7.05
C LEU A 40 -1.78 2.71 -7.20
N ALA A 41 -2.67 1.71 -7.15
CA ALA A 41 -4.12 1.91 -7.17
C ALA A 41 -4.68 2.52 -5.88
N ARG A 42 -3.85 2.62 -4.82
CA ARG A 42 -4.24 3.09 -3.48
C ARG A 42 -5.39 2.26 -2.89
N ASP A 43 -5.41 0.97 -3.21
CA ASP A 43 -6.46 0.03 -2.85
C ASP A 43 -6.18 -0.55 -1.45
N LEU A 44 -6.74 0.10 -0.42
CA LEU A 44 -6.54 -0.29 0.97
C LEU A 44 -7.09 -1.69 1.29
N PRO A 45 -8.29 -2.09 0.82
CA PRO A 45 -8.76 -3.47 0.92
C PRO A 45 -7.79 -4.48 0.30
N ALA A 46 -7.29 -4.24 -0.92
CA ALA A 46 -6.34 -5.14 -1.55
C ALA A 46 -5.02 -5.24 -0.77
N LEU A 47 -4.49 -4.12 -0.27
CA LEU A 47 -3.30 -4.13 0.59
C LEU A 47 -3.50 -4.97 1.86
N SER A 48 -4.68 -4.89 2.47
CA SER A 48 -5.05 -5.72 3.62
C SER A 48 -5.16 -7.19 3.26
N ALA A 49 -5.82 -7.53 2.15
CA ALA A 49 -5.95 -8.90 1.65
C ALA A 49 -4.59 -9.54 1.34
N ARG A 50 -3.62 -8.73 0.89
CA ARG A 50 -2.22 -9.14 0.64
C ARG A 50 -1.37 -9.21 1.91
N GLY A 51 -1.98 -8.98 3.07
CA GLY A 51 -1.37 -9.22 4.39
C GLY A 51 -0.49 -8.07 4.88
N ALA A 52 -0.69 -6.85 4.39
CA ALA A 52 -0.08 -5.65 4.95
C ALA A 52 -0.61 -5.39 6.37
N HIS A 53 0.26 -4.85 7.23
CA HIS A 53 -0.10 -4.54 8.60
C HIS A 53 -1.12 -3.38 8.67
N PRO A 54 -2.26 -3.52 9.39
CA PRO A 54 -3.33 -2.51 9.42
C PRO A 54 -2.87 -1.08 9.78
N LEU A 55 -1.98 -0.94 10.77
CA LEU A 55 -1.42 0.37 11.14
C LEU A 55 -0.63 1.04 10.00
N LEU A 56 0.06 0.26 9.16
CA LEU A 56 0.82 0.81 8.04
C LEU A 56 -0.11 1.23 6.88
N ILE A 57 -1.21 0.49 6.68
CA ILE A 57 -2.28 0.89 5.75
C ILE A 57 -2.86 2.23 6.18
N MET A 58 -3.13 2.43 7.48
CA MET A 58 -3.62 3.72 7.99
C MET A 58 -2.60 4.85 7.83
N GLN A 59 -1.32 4.60 8.09
CA GLN A 59 -0.25 5.59 7.89
C GLN A 59 -0.12 6.00 6.42
N PHE A 60 -0.17 5.02 5.52
CA PHE A 60 -0.18 5.24 4.07
C PHE A 60 -1.40 6.05 3.63
N ALA A 61 -2.60 5.69 4.10
CA ALA A 61 -3.81 6.43 3.79
C ALA A 61 -3.74 7.88 4.28
N GLY A 62 -3.23 8.10 5.50
CA GLY A 62 -3.01 9.44 6.04
C GLY A 62 -2.01 10.27 5.22
N ALA A 63 -0.88 9.67 4.83
CA ALA A 63 0.16 10.33 4.03
C ALA A 63 -0.33 10.75 2.63
N LEU A 64 -1.29 10.01 2.07
CA LEU A 64 -1.87 10.28 0.75
C LEU A 64 -3.20 11.04 0.81
N HIS A 65 -3.63 11.49 1.99
CA HIS A 65 -4.94 12.12 2.20
C HIS A 65 -6.12 11.29 1.68
N ILE A 66 -6.04 9.96 1.80
CA ILE A 66 -7.12 9.02 1.46
C ILE A 66 -8.05 8.90 2.66
N GLU A 67 -9.36 9.08 2.45
CA GLU A 67 -10.36 8.82 3.49
C GLU A 67 -10.52 7.30 3.74
N ALA A 68 -9.64 6.75 4.59
CA ALA A 68 -9.57 5.31 4.88
C ALA A 68 -10.90 4.71 5.38
N MET A 69 -11.71 5.49 6.11
CA MET A 69 -12.98 5.04 6.69
C MET A 69 -14.09 4.85 5.65
N ALA A 70 -14.02 5.53 4.50
CA ALA A 70 -14.99 5.35 3.42
C ALA A 70 -14.68 4.10 2.58
N SER A 71 -13.39 3.80 2.38
CA SER A 71 -12.94 2.69 1.52
C SER A 71 -13.06 1.31 2.19
N LEU A 72 -12.80 1.20 3.49
CA LEU A 72 -12.89 -0.10 4.21
C LEU A 72 -14.33 -0.54 4.51
N ARG A 73 -15.31 0.37 4.42
CA ARG A 73 -16.71 0.10 4.76
C ARG A 73 -17.53 -0.44 3.57
N ARG A 74 -16.98 -0.43 2.35
CA ARG A 74 -17.71 -0.80 1.13
C ARG A 74 -17.73 -2.32 0.87
N GLU A 75 -17.03 -3.11 1.68
CA GLU A 75 -17.00 -4.59 1.60
C GLU A 75 -17.49 -5.29 2.89
N GLY A 76 -18.23 -4.56 3.75
CA GLY A 76 -18.87 -5.11 4.95
C GLY A 76 -20.35 -5.42 4.74
#